data_AF-A0A4Y2RL70-F1
#
_entry.id   AF-A0A4Y2RL70-F1
#
_cell.length_a   1.000
_cell.length_b   1.000
_cell.length_c   1.000
_cell.angle_alpha   90.00
_cell.angle_beta   90.00
_cell.angle_gamma   90.00
#
_symmetry.space_group_name_H-M   'P 1'
#
loop_
_entity.id
_entity.type
_entity.pdbx_description
1 polymer ?
#
loop_
_entity_poly.entity_id
_entity_poly.type
_entity_poly.pdbx_seq_one_letter_code
_entity_poly.pdbx_strand_id
1 'polypeptide(L)'
;MSIILQDLHCFYRYQECVENFKSKSVKSFSQLATSKQEHLSLSLYNIFNSDFPRKDKVLNCLFTDDSAILTQGSNIRFIIKTLQSQLDSIEYWCTKWRVAINTDKTKAILFPMGHSSKALKTLSFMEEDLPWENQVKYLGLILDSKLSFRQHAKYNSDKFWNKVHLIIPLIGRHSPLSLNNKVLLFKQILRPILTYSAPILCITANTHKTKNNILQNKILRIVTNAPSFERNDAIHKNVKIEMIEDHVKNISRKFFTQLQNHKNSLINGQVEYSHKNGKYPYPYSTTKWSLSLKPP
;
A
#
# COMPACT_ATOMS: atom_id res chain seq x y z
N MET A 1 -14.67 -0.10 -9.77
CA MET A 1 -14.79 1.35 -9.49
C MET A 1 -14.52 1.52 -8.02
N SER A 2 -13.74 2.52 -7.65
CA SER A 2 -13.35 2.68 -6.25
C SER A 2 -13.49 4.14 -5.88
N ILE A 3 -14.02 4.38 -4.69
CA ILE A 3 -13.93 5.69 -4.05
C ILE A 3 -12.93 5.51 -2.93
N ILE A 4 -11.96 6.40 -2.87
CA ILE A 4 -10.99 6.42 -1.80
C ILE A 4 -11.38 7.63 -0.93
N LEU A 5 -11.85 7.33 0.26
CA LEU A 5 -12.22 8.29 1.29
C LEU A 5 -10.96 8.55 2.14
N GLN A 6 -10.24 9.62 1.84
CA GLN A 6 -9.01 9.93 2.58
C GLN A 6 -9.30 10.78 3.81
N ASP A 7 -8.56 10.50 4.88
CA ASP A 7 -8.53 11.25 6.13
C ASP A 7 -9.89 11.35 6.85
N LEU A 8 -10.35 10.24 7.43
CA LEU A 8 -11.32 10.28 8.52
C LEU A 8 -10.67 10.92 9.76
N HIS A 9 -10.88 12.22 9.94
CA HIS A 9 -10.39 12.94 11.10
C HIS A 9 -11.39 12.76 12.25
N CYS A 10 -11.15 11.74 13.09
CA CYS A 10 -11.85 11.54 14.37
C CYS A 10 -11.38 12.56 15.43
N PHE A 11 -11.60 13.85 15.18
CA PHE A 11 -11.01 14.91 16.03
C PHE A 11 -11.72 15.05 17.39
N TYR A 12 -13.05 14.87 17.47
CA TYR A 12 -13.77 15.25 18.69
C TYR A 12 -13.91 14.15 19.74
N ARG A 13 -14.21 12.90 19.37
CA ARG A 13 -14.52 11.86 20.37
C ARG A 13 -13.30 11.09 20.87
N TYR A 14 -12.23 11.02 20.09
CA TYR A 14 -10.97 10.45 20.57
C TYR A 14 -10.34 11.38 21.61
N GLN A 15 -10.43 12.69 21.41
CA GLN A 15 -9.99 13.70 22.38
C GLN A 15 -10.91 13.73 23.60
N GLU A 16 -12.24 13.70 23.45
CA GLU A 16 -13.17 13.55 24.60
C GLU A 16 -13.04 12.20 25.32
N CYS A 17 -12.79 11.08 24.65
CA CYS A 17 -12.56 9.79 25.32
C CYS A 17 -11.23 9.80 26.08
N VAL A 18 -10.17 10.39 25.52
CA VAL A 18 -8.88 10.57 26.20
C VAL A 18 -8.99 11.58 27.35
N GLU A 19 -9.75 12.66 27.19
CA GLU A 19 -10.00 13.66 28.23
C GLU A 19 -10.94 13.18 29.33
N ASN A 20 -11.97 12.39 29.00
CA ASN A 20 -12.82 11.73 29.99
C ASN A 20 -12.11 10.59 30.73
N PHE A 21 -11.11 9.94 30.10
CA PHE A 21 -10.20 9.03 30.81
C PHE A 21 -9.25 9.81 31.73
N LYS A 22 -8.82 11.01 31.33
CA LYS A 22 -8.00 11.91 32.17
C LYS A 22 -8.80 12.56 33.31
N SER A 23 -10.10 12.83 33.13
CA SER A 23 -10.93 13.55 34.11
C SER A 23 -11.40 12.68 35.29
N LYS A 24 -11.47 11.35 35.13
CA LYS A 24 -11.88 10.42 36.19
C LYS A 24 -10.76 9.97 37.14
N SER A 25 -9.51 10.33 36.87
CA SER A 25 -8.36 9.92 37.69
C SER A 25 -7.32 11.03 37.80
N VAL A 26 -7.64 12.13 38.48
CA VAL A 26 -6.66 13.17 38.77
C VAL A 26 -5.95 12.87 40.10
N LYS A 27 -4.61 12.97 40.05
CA LYS A 27 -3.63 13.07 41.17
C LYS A 27 -2.92 11.79 41.63
N SER A 28 -2.32 11.00 40.73
CA SER A 28 -1.13 10.18 41.09
C SER A 28 -0.50 9.41 39.91
N PHE A 29 -0.34 9.97 38.71
CA PHE A 29 0.38 9.23 37.64
C PHE A 29 1.08 10.14 36.63
N SER A 30 1.80 11.15 37.10
CA SER A 30 2.46 12.14 36.25
C SER A 30 3.84 11.74 35.71
N GLN A 31 4.22 10.45 35.61
CA GLN A 31 5.55 10.11 35.07
C GLN A 31 5.75 8.73 34.42
N LEU A 32 4.72 7.88 34.24
CA LEU A 32 4.91 6.51 33.72
C LEU A 32 3.78 6.06 32.76
N ALA A 33 3.69 6.62 31.56
CA ALA A 33 2.84 6.05 30.49
C ALA A 33 3.18 6.60 29.09
N THR A 34 4.10 5.96 28.36
CA THR A 34 4.35 6.28 26.93
C THR A 34 4.34 5.05 26.01
N SER A 35 3.95 3.87 26.49
CA SER A 35 3.80 2.68 25.63
C SER A 35 2.44 1.97 25.78
N LYS A 36 1.94 1.80 27.00
CA LYS A 36 0.62 1.16 27.23
C LYS A 36 -0.57 2.00 26.74
N GLN A 37 -0.44 3.32 26.72
CA GLN A 37 -1.52 4.24 26.35
C GLN A 37 -1.79 4.23 24.83
N GLU A 38 -0.74 4.02 24.01
CA GLU A 38 -0.88 3.90 22.56
C GLU A 38 -1.56 2.60 22.13
N HIS A 39 -1.19 1.47 22.77
CA HIS A 39 -1.76 0.15 22.47
C HIS A 39 -3.28 0.10 22.66
N LEU A 40 -3.78 0.66 23.77
CA LEU A 40 -5.22 0.69 24.04
C LEU A 40 -5.95 1.54 23.02
N SER A 41 -5.33 2.63 22.59
CA SER A 41 -5.97 3.56 21.68
C SER A 41 -6.18 2.96 20.28
N LEU A 42 -5.25 2.12 19.80
CA LEU A 42 -5.39 1.43 18.52
C LEU A 42 -6.49 0.35 18.59
N SER A 43 -6.58 -0.36 19.71
CA SER A 43 -7.66 -1.32 19.95
C SER A 43 -9.03 -0.64 20.02
N LEU A 44 -9.13 0.50 20.72
CA LEU A 44 -10.35 1.30 20.78
C LEU A 44 -10.72 1.86 19.40
N TYR A 45 -9.74 2.28 18.60
CA TYR A 45 -9.98 2.71 17.23
C TYR A 45 -10.55 1.60 16.36
N ASN A 46 -10.05 0.37 16.48
CA ASN A 46 -10.58 -0.78 15.75
C ASN A 46 -12.00 -1.16 16.20
N ILE A 47 -12.29 -1.06 17.50
CA ILE A 47 -13.65 -1.25 18.03
C ILE A 47 -14.59 -0.17 17.50
N PHE A 48 -14.13 1.08 17.49
CA PHE A 48 -14.89 2.20 16.94
C PHE A 48 -15.22 2.00 15.46
N ASN A 49 -14.29 1.49 14.64
CA ASN A 49 -14.55 1.18 13.23
C ASN A 49 -15.32 -0.13 12.99
N SER A 50 -15.63 -0.90 14.04
CA SER A 50 -16.28 -2.20 13.88
C SER A 50 -17.71 -2.06 13.34
N ASP A 51 -18.38 -0.94 13.63
CA ASP A 51 -19.75 -0.64 13.21
C ASP A 51 -19.82 0.16 11.90
N PHE A 52 -18.68 0.37 11.23
CA PHE A 52 -18.61 1.09 9.97
C PHE A 52 -19.57 0.47 8.92
N PRO A 53 -20.33 1.26 8.15
CA PRO A 53 -21.36 0.75 7.25
C PRO A 53 -20.85 -0.28 6.24
N ARG A 54 -21.45 -1.48 6.23
CA ARG A 54 -21.13 -2.56 5.29
C ARG A 54 -22.33 -2.88 4.42
N LYS A 55 -22.11 -3.09 3.11
CA LYS A 55 -23.11 -3.70 2.21
C LYS A 55 -22.43 -4.76 1.36
N ASP A 56 -23.16 -5.82 1.03
CA ASP A 56 -22.62 -7.04 0.40
C ASP A 56 -21.88 -6.81 -0.93
N LYS A 57 -22.25 -5.78 -1.68
CA LYS A 57 -21.67 -5.47 -3.01
C LYS A 57 -20.48 -4.50 -2.95
N VAL A 58 -20.07 -4.11 -1.76
CA VAL A 58 -19.04 -3.08 -1.54
C VAL A 58 -17.98 -3.65 -0.61
N LEU A 59 -16.73 -3.59 -1.07
CA LEU A 59 -15.57 -3.95 -0.26
C LEU A 59 -15.07 -2.70 0.47
N ASN A 60 -15.02 -2.76 1.79
CA ASN A 60 -14.44 -1.70 2.61
C ASN A 60 -12.99 -2.05 2.94
N CYS A 61 -12.08 -1.15 2.60
CA CYS A 61 -10.67 -1.21 2.95
C CYS A 61 -10.40 -0.05 3.92
N LEU A 62 -10.41 -0.35 5.22
CA LEU A 62 -10.16 0.62 6.27
C LEU A 62 -8.77 0.38 6.83
N PHE A 63 -7.95 1.42 6.87
CA PHE A 63 -6.63 1.36 7.48
C PHE A 63 -6.34 2.69 8.17
N THR A 64 -6.35 2.67 9.50
CA THR A 64 -6.25 3.90 10.29
C THR A 64 -7.26 4.94 9.77
N ASP A 65 -6.81 6.17 9.55
CA ASP A 65 -7.48 7.32 8.96
C ASP A 65 -7.77 7.19 7.45
N ASP A 66 -7.04 6.36 6.71
CA ASP A 66 -7.25 6.10 5.29
C ASP A 66 -8.37 5.07 5.09
N SER A 67 -9.42 5.43 4.34
CA SER A 67 -10.50 4.52 3.99
C SER A 67 -10.72 4.43 2.48
N ALA A 68 -11.11 3.27 2.00
CA ALA A 68 -11.48 3.09 0.61
C ALA A 68 -12.68 2.15 0.52
N ILE A 69 -13.60 2.49 -0.37
CA ILE A 69 -14.76 1.66 -0.71
C ILE A 69 -14.67 1.27 -2.18
N LEU A 70 -14.75 -0.03 -2.45
CA LEU A 70 -14.61 -0.58 -3.78
C LEU A 70 -15.88 -1.31 -4.18
N THR A 71 -16.31 -1.09 -5.42
CA THR A 71 -17.46 -1.77 -6.01
C THR A 71 -17.11 -2.26 -7.40
N GLN A 72 -17.55 -3.47 -7.71
CA GLN A 72 -17.34 -4.09 -9.01
C GLN A 72 -18.68 -4.40 -9.67
N GLY A 73 -18.77 -4.16 -10.97
CA GLY A 73 -19.95 -4.48 -11.77
C GLY A 73 -19.68 -4.27 -13.26
N SER A 74 -20.58 -4.79 -14.09
CA SER A 74 -20.55 -4.58 -15.55
C SER A 74 -21.24 -3.28 -15.96
N ASN A 75 -22.21 -2.80 -15.17
CA ASN A 75 -23.01 -1.62 -15.49
C ASN A 75 -22.61 -0.42 -14.62
N ILE A 76 -21.98 0.59 -15.25
CA ILE A 76 -21.53 1.83 -14.60
C ILE A 76 -22.66 2.52 -13.82
N ARG A 77 -23.89 2.57 -14.34
CA ARG A 77 -25.02 3.21 -13.65
C ARG A 77 -25.37 2.50 -12.34
N PHE A 78 -25.32 1.16 -12.35
CA PHE A 78 -25.55 0.36 -11.15
C PHE A 78 -24.43 0.58 -10.12
N ILE A 79 -23.19 0.68 -10.59
CA ILE A 79 -22.04 0.93 -9.72
C ILE A 79 -22.14 2.31 -9.07
N ILE A 80 -22.41 3.37 -9.85
CA ILE A 80 -22.59 4.74 -9.32
C ILE A 80 -23.73 4.76 -8.29
N LYS A 81 -24.88 4.13 -8.59
CA LYS A 81 -26.00 4.05 -7.63
C LYS A 81 -25.62 3.33 -6.34
N THR A 82 -24.87 2.23 -6.46
CA THR A 82 -24.40 1.44 -5.30
C THR A 82 -23.41 2.23 -4.46
N LEU A 83 -22.49 2.94 -5.11
CA LEU A 83 -21.52 3.82 -4.46
C LEU A 83 -22.20 5.00 -3.77
N GLN A 84 -23.11 5.70 -4.45
CA GLN A 84 -23.86 6.81 -3.85
C GLN A 84 -24.61 6.34 -2.61
N SER A 85 -25.35 5.24 -2.72
CA SER A 85 -26.06 4.68 -1.57
C SER A 85 -25.12 4.38 -0.40
N GLN A 86 -23.88 3.95 -0.66
CA GLN A 86 -22.88 3.77 0.40
C GLN A 86 -22.38 5.06 0.99
N LEU A 87 -22.10 6.06 0.16
CA LEU A 87 -21.73 7.39 0.62
C LEU A 87 -22.81 7.96 1.55
N ASP A 88 -24.09 7.84 1.18
CA ASP A 88 -25.22 8.30 2.02
C ASP A 88 -25.25 7.59 3.38
N SER A 89 -24.91 6.29 3.41
CA SER A 89 -24.85 5.50 4.66
C SER A 89 -23.65 5.88 5.53
N ILE A 90 -22.52 6.19 4.89
CA ILE A 90 -21.31 6.67 5.56
C ILE A 90 -21.54 8.07 6.11
N GLU A 91 -22.19 8.95 5.36
CA GLU A 91 -22.56 10.31 5.78
C GLU A 91 -23.48 10.29 7.02
N TYR A 92 -24.49 9.43 7.02
CA TYR A 92 -25.31 9.19 8.20
C TYR A 92 -24.49 8.69 9.41
N TRP A 93 -23.59 7.71 9.19
CA TRP A 93 -22.72 7.18 10.24
C TRP A 93 -21.78 8.26 10.79
N CYS A 94 -21.16 9.06 9.93
CA CYS A 94 -20.31 10.19 10.31
C CYS A 94 -21.08 11.22 11.13
N THR A 95 -22.30 11.55 10.73
CA THR A 95 -23.18 12.47 11.47
C THR A 95 -23.52 11.90 12.85
N LYS A 96 -23.91 10.62 12.92
CA LYS A 96 -24.24 9.92 14.16
C LYS A 96 -23.07 9.88 15.14
N TRP A 97 -21.86 9.61 14.63
CA TRP A 97 -20.66 9.45 15.43
C TRP A 97 -19.83 10.72 15.58
N ARG A 98 -20.27 11.83 14.96
CA ARG A 98 -19.58 13.13 14.93
C ARG A 98 -18.15 13.02 14.38
N VAL A 99 -18.00 12.29 13.28
CA VAL A 99 -16.73 12.12 12.58
C VAL A 99 -16.66 13.14 11.45
N ALA A 100 -15.62 13.97 11.45
CA ALA A 100 -15.35 14.90 10.36
C ALA A 100 -14.54 14.18 9.27
N ILE A 101 -14.96 14.34 8.02
CA ILE A 101 -14.22 13.85 6.86
C ILE A 101 -13.73 15.06 6.07
N ASN A 102 -12.50 14.97 5.59
CA ASN A 102 -11.97 15.94 4.64
C ASN A 102 -12.48 15.63 3.24
N THR A 103 -13.46 16.41 2.77
CA THR A 103 -14.06 16.26 1.44
C THR A 103 -13.05 16.57 0.32
N ASP A 104 -12.18 17.58 0.50
CA ASP A 104 -11.13 17.94 -0.48
C ASP A 104 -10.15 16.80 -0.78
N LYS A 105 -9.85 15.98 0.23
CA LYS A 105 -8.96 14.82 0.10
C LYS A 105 -9.70 13.57 -0.37
N THR A 106 -11.02 13.56 -0.30
CA THR A 106 -11.84 12.45 -0.77
C THR A 106 -11.91 12.45 -2.28
N LYS A 107 -11.52 11.33 -2.91
CA LYS A 107 -11.39 11.24 -4.36
C LYS A 107 -12.09 10.01 -4.90
N ALA A 108 -12.81 10.18 -5.99
CA ALA A 108 -13.45 9.08 -6.71
C ALA A 108 -12.62 8.69 -7.94
N ILE A 109 -12.34 7.40 -8.12
CA ILE A 109 -11.60 6.90 -9.28
C ILE A 109 -12.31 5.73 -9.97
N LEU A 110 -12.47 5.84 -11.28
CA LEU A 110 -12.98 4.77 -12.11
C LEU A 110 -11.83 3.96 -12.70
N PHE A 111 -11.90 2.64 -12.55
CA PHE A 111 -11.05 1.67 -13.24
C PHE A 111 -11.87 0.98 -14.35
N PRO A 112 -11.91 1.53 -15.58
CA PRO A 112 -12.66 0.94 -16.67
C PRO A 112 -11.89 -0.24 -17.28
N MET A 113 -12.61 -1.32 -17.60
CA MET A 113 -12.08 -2.42 -18.40
C MET A 113 -12.31 -2.07 -19.88
N GLY A 114 -11.40 -1.27 -20.47
CA GLY A 114 -11.46 -0.83 -21.86
C GLY A 114 -11.73 0.68 -22.04
N HIS A 115 -12.19 1.06 -23.23
CA HIS A 115 -12.50 2.45 -23.56
C HIS A 115 -13.92 2.81 -23.09
N SER A 116 -14.03 3.55 -21.98
CA SER A 116 -15.29 4.18 -21.59
C SER A 116 -15.17 5.68 -21.75
N SER A 117 -15.73 6.21 -22.84
CA SER A 117 -15.84 7.65 -23.13
C SER A 117 -17.19 8.23 -22.66
N LYS A 118 -17.84 7.59 -21.69
CA LYS A 118 -19.14 8.06 -21.20
C LYS A 118 -18.94 9.10 -20.11
N ALA A 119 -19.61 10.24 -20.24
CA ALA A 119 -19.75 11.21 -19.16
C ALA A 119 -20.29 10.48 -17.92
N LEU A 120 -19.50 10.48 -16.85
CA LEU A 120 -19.88 9.86 -15.59
C LEU A 120 -20.78 10.82 -14.84
N LYS A 121 -21.83 10.29 -14.23
CA LYS A 121 -22.62 11.07 -13.27
C LYS A 121 -21.73 11.40 -12.07
N THR A 122 -21.78 12.65 -11.61
CA THR A 122 -21.10 13.09 -10.39
C THR A 122 -21.68 12.37 -9.18
N LEU A 123 -20.82 12.07 -8.20
CA LEU A 123 -21.22 11.56 -6.90
C LEU A 123 -21.27 12.73 -5.93
N SER A 124 -22.25 12.74 -5.03
CA SER A 124 -22.33 13.74 -3.97
C SER A 124 -21.91 13.13 -2.64
N PHE A 125 -21.24 13.91 -1.81
CA PHE A 125 -20.83 13.49 -0.46
C PHE A 125 -20.74 14.70 0.45
N MET A 126 -21.43 14.68 1.61
CA MET A 126 -21.46 15.81 2.54
C MET A 126 -21.92 17.12 1.85
N GLU A 127 -22.96 17.01 1.02
CA GLU A 127 -23.50 18.12 0.19
C GLU A 127 -22.54 18.69 -0.88
N GLU A 128 -21.36 18.09 -1.07
CA GLU A 128 -20.38 18.49 -2.08
C GLU A 128 -20.28 17.47 -3.23
N ASP A 129 -19.98 17.96 -4.44
CA ASP A 129 -19.75 17.12 -5.62
C ASP A 129 -18.32 16.55 -5.61
N LEU A 130 -18.20 15.21 -5.59
CA LEU A 130 -16.93 14.52 -5.65
C LEU A 130 -16.39 14.46 -7.09
N PRO A 131 -15.19 15.03 -7.35
CA PRO A 131 -14.59 14.98 -8.67
C PRO A 131 -14.09 13.58 -9.01
N TRP A 132 -14.26 13.22 -10.28
CA TRP A 132 -13.66 12.02 -10.87
C TRP A 132 -12.20 12.27 -11.21
N GLU A 133 -11.32 11.57 -10.54
CA GLU A 133 -9.88 11.70 -10.68
C GLU A 133 -9.28 10.52 -11.47
N ASN A 134 -8.25 10.81 -12.26
CA ASN A 134 -7.53 9.78 -13.02
C ASN A 134 -6.42 9.11 -12.20
N GLN A 135 -6.08 9.69 -11.05
CA GLN A 135 -5.02 9.26 -10.15
C GLN A 135 -5.42 9.50 -8.72
N VAL A 136 -5.23 8.49 -7.87
CA VAL A 136 -5.43 8.64 -6.43
C VAL A 136 -4.29 7.95 -5.68
N LYS A 137 -3.89 8.53 -4.55
CA LYS A 137 -2.91 7.93 -3.66
C LYS A 137 -3.64 7.23 -2.52
N TYR A 138 -3.31 5.99 -2.21
CA TYR A 138 -3.88 5.23 -1.09
C TYR A 138 -2.78 4.39 -0.44
N LEU A 139 -2.59 4.49 0.88
CA LEU A 139 -1.53 3.78 1.61
C LEU A 139 -0.13 3.92 0.96
N GLY A 140 0.18 5.12 0.48
CA GLY A 140 1.46 5.41 -0.19
C GLY A 140 1.59 4.86 -1.62
N LEU A 141 0.58 4.16 -2.15
CA LEU A 141 0.51 3.69 -3.53
C LEU A 141 -0.22 4.70 -4.40
N ILE A 142 0.27 4.95 -5.61
CA ILE A 142 -0.44 5.80 -6.59
C ILE A 142 -1.13 4.87 -7.57
N LEU A 143 -2.46 4.97 -7.64
CA LEU A 143 -3.33 4.18 -8.49
C LEU A 143 -3.81 5.04 -9.65
N ASP A 144 -3.40 4.68 -10.87
CA ASP A 144 -3.86 5.32 -12.10
C ASP A 144 -5.15 4.64 -12.57
N SER A 145 -6.04 5.35 -13.28
CA SER A 145 -7.31 4.80 -13.78
C SER A 145 -7.15 3.56 -14.66
N LYS A 146 -5.99 3.39 -15.30
CA LYS A 146 -5.62 2.20 -16.10
C LYS A 146 -4.91 1.10 -15.31
N LEU A 147 -4.69 1.30 -14.01
CA LEU A 147 -3.85 0.46 -13.14
C LEU A 147 -2.47 0.16 -13.76
N SER A 148 -1.92 1.15 -14.48
CA SER A 148 -0.62 1.00 -15.15
C SER A 148 0.56 1.11 -14.19
N PHE A 149 0.36 1.75 -13.03
CA PHE A 149 1.38 2.06 -12.03
C PHE A 149 2.57 2.87 -12.58
N ARG A 150 2.41 3.55 -13.72
CA ARG A 150 3.49 4.29 -14.36
C ARG A 150 3.90 5.48 -13.51
N GLN A 151 2.94 6.23 -12.99
CA GLN A 151 3.21 7.37 -12.13
C GLN A 151 3.75 6.94 -10.77
N HIS A 152 3.24 5.84 -10.21
CA HIS A 152 3.81 5.24 -9.01
C HIS A 152 5.28 4.84 -9.19
N ALA A 153 5.63 4.18 -10.29
CA ALA A 153 7.00 3.78 -10.57
C ALA A 153 7.93 5.00 -10.71
N LYS A 154 7.46 6.08 -11.35
CA LYS A 154 8.22 7.34 -11.44
C LYS A 154 8.41 7.95 -10.04
N TYR A 155 7.33 8.11 -9.28
CA TYR A 155 7.37 8.64 -7.92
C TYR A 155 8.33 7.86 -7.01
N ASN A 156 8.31 6.52 -7.07
CA ASN A 156 9.24 5.69 -6.30
C ASN A 156 10.69 5.86 -6.76
N SER A 157 10.93 5.98 -8.07
CA SER A 157 12.26 6.23 -8.63
C SER A 157 12.81 7.58 -8.16
N ASP A 158 11.98 8.62 -8.20
CA ASP A 158 12.36 9.97 -7.77
C ASP A 158 12.61 10.00 -6.26
N LYS A 159 11.72 9.39 -5.46
CA LYS A 159 11.89 9.24 -4.00
C LYS A 159 13.16 8.47 -3.66
N PHE A 160 13.47 7.42 -4.42
CA PHE A 160 14.70 6.65 -4.28
C PHE A 160 15.93 7.51 -4.55
N TRP A 161 16.00 8.22 -5.67
CA TRP A 161 17.14 9.08 -6.00
C TRP A 161 17.31 10.25 -5.05
N ASN A 162 16.22 10.87 -4.61
CA ASN A 162 16.27 11.90 -3.58
C ASN A 162 16.90 11.36 -2.29
N LYS A 163 16.54 10.14 -1.87
CA LYS A 163 17.16 9.51 -0.70
C LYS A 163 18.62 9.14 -0.97
N VAL A 164 18.95 8.65 -2.16
CA VAL A 164 20.33 8.39 -2.58
C VAL A 164 21.18 9.65 -2.45
N HIS A 165 20.73 10.77 -3.01
CA HIS A 165 21.48 12.04 -2.96
C HIS A 165 21.80 12.47 -1.53
N LEU A 166 20.88 12.26 -0.59
CA LEU A 166 21.12 12.55 0.82
C LEU A 166 22.19 11.65 1.45
N ILE A 167 22.26 10.38 1.05
CA ILE A 167 23.20 9.42 1.66
C ILE A 167 24.48 9.19 0.85
N ILE A 168 24.62 9.81 -0.33
CA ILE A 168 25.82 9.74 -1.18
C ILE A 168 27.12 9.99 -0.38
N PRO A 169 27.21 10.98 0.52
CA PRO A 169 28.41 11.19 1.33
C PRO A 169 28.82 9.97 2.16
N LEU A 170 27.87 9.12 2.54
CA LEU A 170 28.09 7.91 3.33
C LEU A 170 28.33 6.67 2.48
N ILE A 171 27.71 6.55 1.31
CA ILE A 171 27.83 5.34 0.47
C ILE A 171 28.78 5.50 -0.71
N GLY A 172 29.19 6.72 -1.03
CA GLY A 172 29.99 7.04 -2.21
C GLY A 172 31.45 6.59 -2.11
N ARG A 173 32.19 6.87 -3.19
CA ARG A 173 33.61 6.51 -3.35
C ARG A 173 34.50 7.07 -2.25
N HIS A 174 34.27 8.32 -1.84
CA HIS A 174 35.08 9.02 -0.85
C HIS A 174 34.67 8.74 0.60
N SER A 175 33.63 7.92 0.82
CA SER A 175 33.22 7.58 2.17
C SER A 175 34.22 6.61 2.82
N PRO A 176 34.64 6.87 4.08
CA PRO A 176 35.55 6.00 4.83
C PRO A 176 34.88 4.70 5.32
N LEU A 177 33.57 4.52 5.10
CA LEU A 177 32.86 3.33 5.55
C LEU A 177 33.32 2.06 4.81
N SER A 178 33.34 0.94 5.55
CA SER A 178 33.58 -0.38 4.95
C SER A 178 32.47 -0.74 3.95
N LEU A 179 32.81 -1.56 2.96
CA LEU A 179 31.84 -2.01 1.96
C LEU A 179 30.60 -2.66 2.61
N ASN A 180 30.81 -3.48 3.63
CA ASN A 180 29.72 -4.14 4.37
C ASN A 180 28.75 -3.13 5.00
N ASN A 181 29.26 -2.03 5.57
CA ASN A 181 28.43 -0.99 6.16
C ASN A 181 27.66 -0.20 5.08
N LYS A 182 28.30 0.13 3.94
CA LYS A 182 27.62 0.78 2.81
C LYS A 182 26.49 -0.08 2.25
N VAL A 183 26.73 -1.38 2.16
CA VAL A 183 25.76 -2.39 1.74
C VAL A 183 24.61 -2.52 2.74
N LEU A 184 24.91 -2.47 4.04
CA LEU A 184 23.89 -2.45 5.09
C LEU A 184 22.98 -1.23 4.96
N LEU A 185 23.55 -0.03 4.73
CA LEU A 185 22.78 1.19 4.49
C LEU A 185 21.88 1.06 3.25
N PHE A 186 22.36 0.48 2.16
CA PHE A 186 21.51 0.18 1.01
C PHE A 186 20.34 -0.74 1.38
N LYS A 187 20.60 -1.83 2.11
CA LYS A 187 19.58 -2.81 2.53
C LYS A 187 18.53 -2.20 3.46
N GLN A 188 18.94 -1.32 4.38
CA GLN A 188 18.05 -0.77 5.40
C GLN A 188 17.30 0.49 4.95
N ILE A 189 17.92 1.35 4.14
CA ILE A 189 17.36 2.67 3.82
C ILE A 189 16.74 2.67 2.41
N LEU A 190 17.48 2.16 1.44
CA LEU A 190 17.12 2.30 0.02
C LEU A 190 16.24 1.16 -0.49
N ARG A 191 16.56 -0.08 -0.12
CA ARG A 191 15.80 -1.26 -0.56
C ARG A 191 14.32 -1.17 -0.16
N PRO A 192 13.93 -0.75 1.07
CA PRO A 192 12.52 -0.68 1.45
C PRO A 192 11.70 0.27 0.57
N ILE A 193 12.31 1.33 0.02
CA ILE A 193 11.62 2.26 -0.90
C ILE A 193 11.18 1.52 -2.18
N LEU A 194 12.00 0.60 -2.68
CA LEU A 194 11.72 -0.18 -3.88
C LEU A 194 10.82 -1.40 -3.60
N THR A 195 10.77 -1.88 -2.36
CA THR A 195 10.09 -3.14 -2.00
C THR A 195 8.82 -2.96 -1.19
N TYR A 196 8.49 -1.73 -0.78
CA TYR A 196 7.30 -1.42 0.02
C TYR A 196 6.02 -2.02 -0.60
N SER A 197 5.88 -1.88 -1.91
CA SER A 197 4.73 -2.37 -2.68
C SER A 197 4.98 -3.72 -3.36
N ALA A 198 5.85 -4.57 -2.81
CA ALA A 198 6.26 -5.84 -3.41
C ALA A 198 5.11 -6.71 -3.94
N PRO A 199 4.02 -6.98 -3.18
CA PRO A 199 2.89 -7.78 -3.67
C PRO A 199 2.28 -7.23 -4.97
N ILE A 200 2.20 -5.90 -5.09
CA ILE A 200 1.67 -5.21 -6.27
C ILE A 200 2.71 -5.18 -7.40
N LEU A 201 3.97 -4.87 -7.09
CA LEU A 201 5.05 -4.86 -8.09
C LEU A 201 5.17 -6.20 -8.81
N CYS A 202 4.88 -7.30 -8.12
CA CYS A 202 4.83 -8.62 -8.71
C CYS A 202 3.82 -8.69 -9.88
N ILE A 203 2.63 -8.11 -9.77
CA ILE A 203 1.61 -8.14 -10.84
C ILE A 203 1.83 -7.09 -11.94
N THR A 204 2.74 -6.13 -11.75
CA THR A 204 3.00 -5.07 -12.74
C THR A 204 3.72 -5.57 -13.99
N ALA A 205 3.68 -4.75 -15.06
CA ALA A 205 4.37 -5.02 -16.31
C ALA A 205 5.90 -5.17 -16.12
N ASN A 206 6.51 -6.03 -16.93
CA ASN A 206 7.95 -6.32 -16.85
C ASN A 206 8.82 -5.07 -17.01
N THR A 207 8.36 -4.06 -17.75
CA THR A 207 9.04 -2.78 -17.91
C THR A 207 9.32 -2.07 -16.58
N HIS A 208 8.42 -2.17 -15.59
CA HIS A 208 8.62 -1.59 -14.26
C HIS A 208 9.63 -2.40 -13.44
N LYS A 209 9.59 -3.73 -13.55
CA LYS A 209 10.54 -4.63 -12.89
C LYS A 209 11.96 -4.38 -13.40
N THR A 210 12.14 -4.28 -14.72
CA THR A 210 13.43 -3.96 -15.34
C THR A 210 13.96 -2.60 -14.88
N LYS A 211 13.10 -1.57 -14.75
CA LYS A 211 13.51 -0.26 -14.23
C LYS A 211 14.02 -0.34 -12.79
N ASN A 212 13.36 -1.09 -11.92
CA ASN A 212 13.83 -1.29 -10.55
C ASN A 212 15.18 -2.01 -10.50
N ASN A 213 15.39 -3.04 -11.36
CA ASN A 213 16.69 -3.70 -11.50
C ASN A 213 17.78 -2.71 -11.95
N ILE A 214 17.46 -1.81 -12.90
CA ILE A 214 18.40 -0.76 -13.35
C ILE A 214 18.77 0.19 -12.20
N LEU A 215 17.80 0.61 -11.38
CA LEU A 215 18.05 1.47 -10.22
C LEU A 215 18.98 0.80 -9.21
N GLN A 216 18.72 -0.48 -8.90
CA GLN A 216 19.58 -1.28 -8.03
C GLN A 216 20.99 -1.39 -8.58
N ASN A 217 21.15 -1.72 -9.87
CA ASN A 217 22.46 -1.86 -10.49
C ASN A 217 23.26 -0.56 -10.45
N LYS A 218 22.61 0.58 -10.70
CA LYS A 218 23.24 1.90 -10.61
C LYS A 218 23.76 2.19 -9.21
N ILE A 219 22.94 1.96 -8.18
CA ILE A 219 23.37 2.24 -6.80
C ILE A 219 24.44 1.27 -6.31
N LEU A 220 24.36 -0.01 -6.68
CA LEU A 220 25.37 -0.99 -6.26
C LEU A 220 26.74 -0.63 -6.81
N ARG A 221 26.82 -0.13 -8.06
CA ARG A 221 28.07 0.39 -8.63
C ARG A 221 28.64 1.57 -7.87
N ILE A 222 27.79 2.48 -7.38
CA ILE A 222 28.22 3.60 -6.54
C ILE A 222 28.77 3.08 -5.20
N VAL A 223 28.06 2.13 -4.58
CA VAL A 223 28.43 1.52 -3.29
C VAL A 223 29.75 0.75 -3.35
N THR A 224 29.95 -0.04 -4.41
CA THR A 224 31.18 -0.83 -4.60
C THR A 224 32.31 -0.06 -5.25
N ASN A 225 32.02 1.15 -5.77
CA ASN A 225 32.93 1.89 -6.63
C ASN A 225 33.43 1.04 -7.84
N ALA A 226 32.51 0.24 -8.41
CA ALA A 226 32.82 -0.67 -9.51
C ALA A 226 32.97 0.07 -10.85
N PRO A 227 33.98 -0.28 -11.68
CA PRO A 227 34.16 0.30 -13.00
C PRO A 227 33.06 -0.17 -13.98
N SER A 228 32.86 0.57 -15.07
CA SER A 228 31.78 0.34 -16.04
C SER A 228 31.80 -1.05 -16.69
N PHE A 229 32.98 -1.63 -16.90
CA PHE A 229 33.16 -2.93 -17.55
C PHE A 229 32.88 -4.14 -16.64
N GLU A 230 32.82 -3.94 -15.31
CA GLU A 230 32.49 -5.04 -14.40
C GLU A 230 31.05 -5.49 -14.63
N ARG A 231 30.82 -6.80 -14.79
CA ARG A 231 29.47 -7.35 -15.03
C ARG A 231 28.60 -7.19 -13.78
N ASN A 232 27.32 -6.81 -13.96
CA ASN A 232 26.38 -6.65 -12.83
C ASN A 232 26.31 -7.94 -11.99
N ASP A 233 26.29 -9.12 -12.64
CA ASP A 233 26.23 -10.40 -11.92
C ASP A 233 27.44 -10.63 -11.00
N ALA A 234 28.63 -10.16 -11.40
CA ALA A 234 29.83 -10.24 -10.56
C ALA A 234 29.69 -9.33 -9.33
N ILE A 235 29.21 -8.10 -9.52
CA ILE A 235 28.93 -7.15 -8.42
C ILE A 235 27.93 -7.75 -7.43
N HIS A 236 26.84 -8.34 -7.92
CA HIS A 236 25.83 -8.97 -7.09
C HIS A 236 26.37 -10.16 -6.29
N LYS A 237 27.21 -11.00 -6.92
CA LYS A 237 27.88 -12.14 -6.24
C LYS A 237 28.88 -11.66 -5.18
N ASN A 238 29.70 -10.67 -5.49
CA ASN A 238 30.70 -10.09 -4.58
C ASN A 238 30.05 -9.51 -3.32
N VAL A 239 28.92 -8.80 -3.50
CA VAL A 239 28.21 -8.12 -2.41
C VAL A 239 27.17 -9.02 -1.72
N LYS A 240 26.91 -10.21 -2.26
CA LYS A 240 25.88 -11.15 -1.79
C LYS A 240 24.50 -10.48 -1.69
N ILE A 241 24.09 -9.81 -2.76
CA ILE A 241 22.79 -9.18 -2.90
C ILE A 241 22.04 -9.83 -4.06
N GLU A 242 20.85 -10.36 -3.79
CA GLU A 242 19.92 -10.82 -4.83
C GLU A 242 19.37 -9.64 -5.65
N MET A 243 18.93 -9.91 -6.88
CA MET A 243 18.22 -8.91 -7.68
C MET A 243 16.92 -8.50 -6.99
N ILE A 244 16.53 -7.23 -7.15
CA ILE A 244 15.35 -6.67 -6.51
C ILE A 244 14.09 -7.39 -6.96
N GLU A 245 14.05 -7.84 -8.21
CA GLU A 245 12.96 -8.67 -8.73
C GLU A 245 12.80 -9.98 -7.94
N ASP A 246 13.89 -10.71 -7.68
CA ASP A 246 13.85 -11.97 -6.93
C ASP A 246 13.48 -11.72 -5.47
N HIS A 247 14.01 -10.64 -4.89
CA HIS A 247 13.64 -10.21 -3.54
C HIS A 247 12.14 -9.88 -3.44
N VAL A 248 11.58 -9.15 -4.42
CA VAL A 248 10.16 -8.82 -4.49
C VAL A 248 9.31 -10.08 -4.65
N LYS A 249 9.74 -11.04 -5.50
CA LYS A 249 9.07 -12.34 -5.62
C LYS A 249 9.07 -13.09 -4.29
N ASN A 250 10.19 -13.09 -3.57
CA ASN A 250 10.32 -13.76 -2.27
C ASN A 250 9.44 -13.12 -1.20
N ILE A 251 9.40 -11.79 -1.10
CA ILE A 251 8.48 -11.07 -0.19
C ILE A 251 7.03 -11.38 -0.53
N SER A 252 6.67 -11.25 -1.81
CA SER A 252 5.30 -11.46 -2.28
C SER A 252 4.83 -12.89 -2.00
N ARG A 253 5.68 -13.89 -2.26
CA ARG A 253 5.38 -15.29 -1.96
C ARG A 253 5.10 -15.49 -0.47
N LYS A 254 5.99 -14.99 0.40
CA LYS A 254 5.79 -15.08 1.86
C LYS A 254 4.48 -14.44 2.29
N PHE A 255 4.16 -13.26 1.76
CA PHE A 255 2.92 -12.56 2.04
C PHE A 255 1.68 -13.39 1.67
N PHE A 256 1.60 -13.89 0.44
CA PHE A 256 0.43 -14.66 -0.02
C PHE A 256 0.32 -16.03 0.66
N THR A 257 1.44 -16.71 0.92
CA THR A 257 1.43 -17.98 1.67
C THR A 257 0.98 -17.77 3.13
N GLN A 258 1.40 -16.68 3.77
CA GLN A 258 0.94 -16.33 5.11
C GLN A 258 -0.55 -16.01 5.15
N LEU A 259 -1.09 -15.35 4.13
CA LEU A 259 -2.52 -15.07 4.02
C LEU A 259 -3.36 -16.36 3.95
N GLN A 260 -2.96 -17.31 3.10
CA GLN A 260 -3.67 -18.59 2.95
C GLN A 260 -3.61 -19.45 4.21
N ASN A 261 -2.47 -19.45 4.91
CA ASN A 261 -2.25 -20.26 6.09
C ASN A 261 -2.66 -19.53 7.39
N HIS A 262 -3.32 -18.38 7.29
CA HIS A 262 -3.67 -17.59 8.46
C HIS A 262 -4.81 -18.24 9.26
N LYS A 263 -4.65 -18.36 10.58
CA LYS A 263 -5.65 -18.99 11.47
C LYS A 263 -6.99 -18.26 11.48
N ASN A 264 -6.97 -16.94 11.28
CA ASN A 264 -8.18 -16.10 11.24
C ASN A 264 -8.91 -16.28 9.89
N SER A 265 -10.14 -16.79 9.95
CA SER A 265 -11.00 -17.01 8.78
C SER A 265 -11.33 -15.74 8.00
N LEU A 266 -11.40 -14.57 8.66
CA LEU A 266 -11.64 -13.29 7.99
C LEU A 266 -10.49 -12.90 7.07
N ILE A 267 -9.25 -13.23 7.46
CA ILE A 267 -8.04 -12.93 6.65
C ILE A 267 -7.93 -13.95 5.51
N ASN A 268 -8.18 -15.23 5.80
CA ASN A 268 -8.16 -16.27 4.78
C ASN A 268 -9.26 -16.04 3.70
N GLY A 269 -10.46 -15.64 4.13
CA GLY A 269 -11.59 -15.34 3.25
C GLY A 269 -11.36 -14.17 2.30
N GLN A 270 -10.38 -13.29 2.54
CA GLN A 270 -10.01 -12.23 1.60
C GLN A 270 -9.39 -12.77 0.29
N VAL A 271 -8.86 -13.99 0.31
CA VAL A 271 -8.30 -14.66 -0.88
C VAL A 271 -9.41 -15.03 -1.87
N GLU A 272 -10.61 -15.34 -1.39
CA GLU A 272 -11.76 -15.74 -2.21
C GLU A 272 -12.32 -14.61 -3.08
N TYR A 273 -12.12 -13.33 -2.70
CA TYR A 273 -12.57 -12.20 -3.53
C TYR A 273 -11.82 -12.13 -4.88
N SER A 274 -10.69 -12.84 -5.01
CA SER A 274 -9.91 -12.96 -6.26
C SER A 274 -10.38 -14.08 -7.20
N HIS A 275 -11.34 -14.93 -6.78
CA HIS A 275 -11.61 -16.24 -7.41
C HIS A 275 -12.53 -16.24 -8.65
N LYS A 276 -12.99 -15.09 -9.18
CA LYS A 276 -14.13 -15.10 -10.10
C LYS A 276 -13.90 -15.53 -11.56
N ASN A 277 -12.69 -15.91 -11.99
CA ASN A 277 -12.43 -16.23 -13.41
C ASN A 277 -11.65 -17.53 -13.69
N GLY A 278 -11.67 -18.52 -12.79
CA GLY A 278 -11.20 -19.90 -13.10
C GLY A 278 -9.74 -20.04 -13.59
N LYS A 279 -8.94 -18.97 -13.57
CA LYS A 279 -7.52 -18.94 -13.92
C LYS A 279 -6.75 -18.53 -12.67
N TYR A 280 -6.02 -19.52 -12.17
CA TYR A 280 -5.07 -19.57 -11.06
C TYR A 280 -5.07 -18.46 -10.00
N PRO A 281 -5.03 -18.85 -8.70
CA PRO A 281 -5.17 -17.93 -7.57
C PRO A 281 -4.07 -16.85 -7.51
N TYR A 282 -2.91 -17.09 -8.11
CA TYR A 282 -1.86 -16.09 -8.31
C TYR A 282 -1.17 -16.33 -9.66
N PRO A 283 -0.78 -15.28 -10.42
CA PRO A 283 -0.01 -15.46 -11.66
C PRO A 283 1.36 -16.15 -11.44
N TYR A 284 1.76 -16.35 -10.19
CA TYR A 284 2.99 -17.04 -9.77
C TYR A 284 2.75 -18.38 -9.07
N SER A 285 1.49 -18.76 -8.79
CA SER A 285 1.18 -20.09 -8.22
C SER A 285 1.10 -21.17 -9.30
N THR A 286 1.25 -20.80 -10.56
CA THR A 286 1.34 -21.76 -11.65
C THR A 286 2.55 -21.54 -12.50
N THR A 287 3.50 -22.41 -12.27
CA THR A 287 4.15 -23.12 -13.36
C THR A 287 4.93 -24.25 -12.73
N LYS A 288 4.90 -25.42 -13.37
CA LYS A 288 5.94 -26.43 -13.24
C LYS A 288 7.30 -25.72 -13.37
N TRP A 289 7.97 -25.41 -12.26
CA TRP A 289 9.35 -24.89 -12.24
C TRP A 289 10.14 -25.56 -11.12
N SER A 290 10.40 -26.84 -11.33
CA SER A 290 11.74 -27.42 -11.35
C SER A 290 11.53 -28.91 -11.62
N LEU A 291 12.15 -29.43 -12.69
CA LEU A 291 12.45 -30.85 -12.76
C LEU A 291 12.99 -31.28 -11.40
N SER A 292 12.44 -32.37 -10.86
CA SER A 292 13.04 -33.05 -9.71
C SER A 292 14.53 -33.18 -10.01
N LEU A 293 15.38 -32.60 -9.16
CA LEU A 293 16.79 -32.95 -9.15
C LEU A 293 16.81 -34.48 -8.99
N LYS A 294 17.20 -35.19 -10.05
CA LYS A 294 17.52 -36.61 -9.93
C LYS A 294 18.81 -36.66 -9.10
N PRO A 295 18.84 -37.38 -7.97
CA PRO A 295 20.10 -37.77 -7.37
C PRO A 295 20.87 -38.69 -8.35
N PRO A 296 22.20 -38.81 -8.20
CA PRO A 296 23.05 -39.55 -9.13
C PRO A 296 22.59 -40.99 -9.36
#